data_AF-A0AAX1K953-F1
#
_entry.id   AF-A0AAX1K953-F1
#
_cell.length_a   1.000
_cell.length_b   1.000
_cell.length_c   1.000
_cell.angle_alpha   90.00
_cell.angle_beta   90.00
_cell.angle_gamma   90.00
#
_symmetry.space_group_name_H-M   'P 1'
#
loop_
_entity.id
_entity.type
_entity.pdbx_description
1 polymer ?
#
loop_
_entity_poly.entity_id
_entity_poly.type
_entity_poly.pdbx_seq_one_letter_code
_entity_poly.pdbx_strand_id
1 'polypeptide(L)' 'MNKDISKYELIENIASDLTTFVRSNAILHLSKDSYSSNEYNRMLEGLKHDLIMRLEQK' A
#
# COMPACT_ATOMS: atom_id res chain seq x y z
N MET A 1 25.76 -1.43 10.92
CA MET A 1 25.65 -0.02 11.35
C MET A 1 24.15 0.28 11.42
N ASN A 2 23.52 -0.03 12.56
CA ASN A 2 22.09 0.23 12.77
C ASN A 2 21.92 1.74 12.93
N LYS A 3 21.45 2.41 11.89
CA LYS A 3 20.87 3.73 12.06
C LYS A 3 19.47 3.49 12.63
N ASP A 4 19.31 3.69 13.92
CA ASP A 4 17.98 3.76 14.52
C ASP A 4 17.21 4.87 13.80
N ILE A 5 16.15 4.50 13.10
CA ILE A 5 15.23 5.43 12.46
C ILE A 5 14.56 6.25 13.57
N SER A 6 14.53 7.57 13.43
CA SER A 6 13.84 8.42 14.39
C SER A 6 12.33 8.17 14.35
N LYS A 7 11.63 8.43 15.46
CA LYS A 7 10.17 8.29 15.51
C LYS A 7 9.45 9.13 14.45
N TYR A 8 9.98 10.30 14.11
CA TYR A 8 9.42 11.17 13.08
C TYR A 8 9.60 10.56 11.68
N GLU A 9 10.80 10.06 11.36
CA GLU A 9 11.05 9.37 10.09
C GLU A 9 10.19 8.11 9.96
N LEU A 10 9.95 7.36 11.04
CA LEU A 10 9.05 6.21 11.04
C LEU A 10 7.60 6.63 10.70
N ILE A 11 7.12 7.71 11.31
CA ILE A 11 5.77 8.24 11.05
C ILE A 11 5.64 8.71 9.59
N GLU A 12 6.62 9.45 9.07
CA GLU A 12 6.63 9.91 7.68
C GLU A 12 6.64 8.73 6.70
N ASN A 13 7.44 7.71 7.01
CA ASN A 13 7.51 6.48 6.24
C ASN A 13 6.17 5.74 6.19
N ILE A 14 5.48 5.60 7.33
CA ILE A 14 4.15 5.00 7.40
C ILE A 14 3.12 5.84 6.63
N ALA A 15 3.14 7.17 6.80
CA ALA A 15 2.23 8.08 6.11
C ALA A 15 2.40 8.02 4.58
N SER A 16 3.64 7.89 4.11
CA SER A 16 3.98 7.71 2.69
C SER A 16 3.43 6.39 2.13
N ASP A 17 3.60 5.28 2.86
CA ASP A 17 3.07 3.98 2.45
C ASP A 17 1.54 3.98 2.38
N LEU A 18 0.87 4.56 3.39
CA LEU A 18 -0.59 4.71 3.40
C LEU A 18 -1.08 5.59 2.25
N THR A 19 -0.39 6.69 1.96
CA THR A 19 -0.72 7.57 0.83
C THR A 19 -0.61 6.82 -0.50
N THR A 20 0.43 6.01 -0.65
CA THR A 20 0.63 5.18 -1.84
C THR A 20 -0.50 4.15 -1.98
N PHE A 21 -0.86 3.47 -0.89
CA PHE A 21 -1.98 2.52 -0.89
C PHE A 21 -3.30 3.18 -1.31
N VAL A 22 -3.65 4.32 -0.72
CA VAL A 22 -4.90 5.04 -1.04
C VAL A 22 -4.94 5.44 -2.51
N ARG A 23 -3.82 5.95 -3.06
CA ARG A 23 -3.74 6.31 -4.48
C ARG A 23 -3.93 5.11 -5.39
N SER A 24 -3.22 4.02 -5.14
CA SER A 24 -3.32 2.81 -5.97
C SER A 24 -4.71 2.18 -5.88
N ASN A 25 -5.31 2.16 -4.68
CA ASN A 25 -6.67 1.66 -4.47
C ASN A 25 -7.71 2.52 -5.22
N ALA A 26 -7.58 3.85 -5.14
CA ALA A 26 -8.47 4.77 -5.86
C ALA A 26 -8.37 4.57 -7.37
N ILE A 27 -7.16 4.44 -7.92
CA ILE A 27 -6.95 4.15 -9.35
C ILE A 27 -7.63 2.83 -9.71
N LEU A 28 -7.36 1.75 -8.97
CA LEU A 28 -7.96 0.44 -9.21
C LEU A 28 -9.50 0.51 -9.20
N HIS A 29 -10.07 1.21 -8.22
CA HIS A 29 -11.51 1.41 -8.09
C HIS A 29 -12.11 2.18 -9.28
N LEU A 30 -11.46 3.25 -9.71
CA LEU A 30 -11.90 4.05 -10.86
C LEU A 30 -11.82 3.26 -12.17
N SER A 31 -10.89 2.32 -12.28
CA SER A 31 -10.74 1.42 -13.43
C SER A 31 -11.46 0.07 -13.27
N LYS A 32 -12.32 -0.12 -12.26
CA LYS A 32 -12.92 -1.43 -11.93
C LYS A 32 -13.64 -2.07 -13.12
N ASP A 33 -14.28 -1.27 -13.97
CA ASP A 33 -15.07 -1.74 -15.11
C ASP A 33 -14.18 -2.25 -16.26
N SER A 34 -12.87 -1.98 -16.21
CA SER A 34 -11.87 -2.50 -17.14
C SER A 34 -11.36 -3.90 -16.78
N TYR A 35 -11.79 -4.46 -15.65
CA TYR A 35 -11.34 -5.75 -15.13
C TYR A 35 -12.52 -6.70 -14.93
N SER A 36 -12.28 -8.00 -15.09
CA SER A 36 -13.20 -8.99 -14.54
C SER A 36 -13.21 -8.89 -13.00
N SER A 37 -14.29 -9.34 -12.37
CA SER A 37 -14.38 -9.36 -10.90
C SER A 37 -13.22 -10.12 -10.25
N ASN A 38 -12.73 -11.19 -10.88
CA ASN A 38 -11.60 -11.97 -10.37
C ASN A 38 -10.28 -11.20 -10.46
N GLU A 39 -10.04 -10.49 -11.56
CA GLU A 39 -8.84 -9.66 -11.72
C GLU A 39 -8.85 -8.48 -10.74
N TYR A 40 -9.98 -7.79 -10.61
CA TYR A 40 -10.16 -6.71 -9.65
C TYR A 40 -9.87 -7.19 -8.22
N ASN A 41 -10.47 -8.31 -7.81
CA ASN A 41 -10.27 -8.87 -6.47
C ASN A 41 -8.80 -9.26 -6.23
N ARG A 42 -8.15 -9.90 -7.22
CA ARG A 42 -6.73 -10.26 -7.10
C ARG A 42 -5.83 -9.03 -6.96
N MET A 43 -6.09 -7.98 -7.73
CA MET A 43 -5.32 -6.72 -7.65
C MET A 43 -5.54 -6.01 -6.31
N LEU A 44 -6.78 -5.98 -5.82
CA LEU A 44 -7.10 -5.40 -4.51
C LEU A 44 -6.39 -6.14 -3.37
N GLU A 45 -6.40 -7.47 -3.40
CA GLU A 45 -5.68 -8.28 -2.41
C GLU A 45 -4.16 -8.09 -2.50
N GLY A 46 -3.60 -7.98 -3.71
CA GLY A 46 -2.19 -7.63 -3.91
C GLY A 46 -1.81 -6.29 -3.26
N LEU A 47 -2.60 -5.24 -3.48
CA LEU A 47 -2.37 -3.92 -2.88
C LEU A 47 -2.42 -3.97 -1.34
N LYS A 48 -3.35 -4.74 -0.76
CA LYS A 48 -3.44 -4.91 0.70
C LYS A 48 -2.23 -5.66 1.24
N HIS A 49 -1.85 -6.75 0.58
CA HIS A 49 -0.70 -7.56 0.99
C HIS A 49 0.60 -6.75 0.95
N ASP A 50 0.82 -5.97 -0.10
CA ASP A 50 1.99 -5.10 -0.23
C ASP A 50 2.07 -4.06 0.89
N LEU A 51 0.94 -3.48 1.31
CA LEU A 51 0.90 -2.55 2.44
C LEU A 51 1.27 -3.27 3.75
N ILE A 52 0.69 -4.44 4.01
CA ILE A 52 0.99 -5.22 5.22
C ILE A 52 2.48 -5.57 5.29
N MET A 53 3.05 -6.10 4.20
CA MET A 53 4.48 -6.45 4.17
C MET A 53 5.38 -5.24 4.44
N ARG A 54 5.05 -4.06 3.91
CA ARG A 54 5.82 -2.83 4.17
C ARG A 54 5.74 -2.36 5.62
N LEU A 55 4.60 -2.56 6.28
CA LEU A 55 4.41 -2.21 7.68
C LEU A 55 5.08 -3.21 8.62
N GLU A 56 5.11 -4.50 8.27
CA GLU A 56 5.76 -5.55 9.08
C GLU A 56 7.30 -5.52 8.99
N GLN A 57 7.86 -4.94 7.93
CA GLN A 57 9.32 -4.83 7.72
C GLN A 57 9.98 -3.65 8.46
N LYS A 58 9.21 -2.82 9.16
CA LYS A 58 9.68 -1.60 9.85
C LYS A 58 9.67 -1.77 11.36
#